data_AF-A0A346RX28-F1
#
_entry.id   AF-A0A346RX28-F1
#
_cell.length_a   1.000
_cell.length_b   1.000
_cell.length_c   1.000
_cell.angle_alpha   90.00
_cell.angle_beta   90.00
_cell.angle_gamma   90.00
#
_symmetry.space_group_name_H-M   'P 1'
#
loop_
_entity.id
_entity.type
_entity.pdbx_description
1 polymer ?
#
loop_
_entity_poly.entity_id
_entity_poly.type
_entity_poly.pdbx_seq_one_letter_code
_entity_poly.pdbx_strand_id
1 'polypeptide(L)'
;MKFKRKTKQYIKFVVVDIIIVLAAGFSFIGVSALAGADLSKGDYIRDVTPLFLGGFSVIVAFTLLKINIDENRKQAKRDRDLQVRPVVTLRVVDGDQLGKNLEKLEMYCPLESEEENEFKSFFLEAENFGQGPALEVILIFVSDPLDQDFLASGGIESIKVNEKVAAHVEMEMPNGFSEQIISVCSDIYGHRHFGFHTLWLDDDLNIYVLSNSYQEYGEWFFKRDMFKTMMSIPCSKENVSGSLA
;
A
#
# COMPACT_ATOMS: atom_id res chain seq x y z
N MET A 1 -6.21 13.52 -13.94
CA MET A 1 -6.75 12.24 -14.48
C MET A 1 -7.85 11.57 -13.62
N LYS A 2 -7.90 11.78 -12.28
CA LYS A 2 -8.91 11.19 -11.37
C LYS A 2 -10.37 11.61 -11.63
N PHE A 3 -10.62 12.85 -12.09
CA PHE A 3 -11.97 13.36 -12.36
C PHE A 3 -12.72 12.56 -13.45
N LYS A 4 -12.04 12.23 -14.56
CA LYS A 4 -12.62 11.45 -15.67
C LYS A 4 -13.04 10.03 -15.27
N ARG A 5 -12.40 9.40 -14.28
CA ARG A 5 -12.78 8.05 -13.80
C ARG A 5 -14.03 8.10 -12.92
N LYS A 6 -14.18 9.13 -12.07
CA LYS A 6 -15.37 9.33 -11.25
C LYS A 6 -16.62 9.52 -12.10
N THR A 7 -16.57 10.40 -13.10
CA THR A 7 -17.72 10.65 -14.00
C THR A 7 -18.18 9.39 -14.72
N LYS A 8 -17.26 8.52 -15.14
CA LYS A 8 -17.59 7.24 -15.78
C LYS A 8 -18.32 6.26 -14.86
N GLN A 9 -18.02 6.24 -13.56
CA GLN A 9 -18.74 5.39 -12.60
C GLN A 9 -20.16 5.91 -12.33
N TYR A 10 -20.31 7.22 -12.14
CA TYR A 10 -21.63 7.84 -12.00
C TYR A 10 -22.53 7.57 -13.21
N ILE A 11 -22.00 7.75 -14.42
CA ILE A 11 -22.74 7.48 -15.66
C ILE A 11 -23.19 6.01 -15.72
N LYS A 12 -22.35 5.05 -15.31
CA LYS A 12 -22.72 3.63 -15.28
C LYS A 12 -23.91 3.35 -14.36
N PHE A 13 -23.91 3.91 -13.15
CA PHE A 13 -25.03 3.73 -12.22
C PHE A 13 -26.33 4.34 -12.77
N VAL A 14 -26.26 5.56 -13.30
CA VAL A 14 -27.42 6.23 -13.90
C VAL A 14 -27.96 5.46 -15.11
N VAL A 15 -27.09 4.93 -15.97
CA VAL A 15 -27.50 4.12 -17.13
C VAL A 15 -28.19 2.82 -16.69
N VAL A 16 -27.67 2.16 -15.65
CA VAL A 16 -28.30 0.96 -15.08
C VAL A 16 -29.70 1.27 -14.54
N ASP A 17 -29.85 2.37 -13.81
CA ASP A 17 -31.15 2.77 -13.27
C ASP A 17 -32.17 3.11 -14.38
N ILE A 18 -31.73 3.80 -15.44
CA ILE A 18 -32.57 4.06 -16.62
C ILE A 18 -33.00 2.75 -17.27
N ILE A 19 -32.10 1.77 -17.42
CA ILE A 19 -32.44 0.46 -17.99
C ILE A 19 -33.45 -0.28 -17.12
N ILE A 20 -33.28 -0.26 -15.79
CA ILE A 20 -34.22 -0.91 -14.85
C ILE A 20 -35.61 -0.28 -14.96
N VAL A 21 -35.68 1.05 -15.04
CA VAL A 21 -36.96 1.76 -15.16
C VAL A 21 -37.63 1.52 -16.51
N LEU A 22 -36.86 1.49 -17.60
CA LEU A 22 -37.37 1.10 -18.91
C LEU A 22 -37.88 -0.34 -18.89
N ALA A 23 -37.13 -1.28 -18.31
CA ALA A 23 -37.54 -2.67 -18.19
C ALA A 23 -38.83 -2.81 -17.37
N ALA A 24 -38.93 -2.14 -16.23
CA ALA A 24 -40.13 -2.11 -15.40
C ALA A 24 -41.33 -1.49 -16.15
N GLY A 25 -41.09 -0.41 -16.90
CA GLY A 25 -42.10 0.22 -17.77
C GLY A 25 -42.61 -0.72 -18.86
N PHE A 26 -41.71 -1.39 -19.59
CA PHE A 26 -42.08 -2.36 -20.61
C PHE A 26 -42.80 -3.57 -20.01
N SER A 27 -42.36 -4.08 -18.86
CA SER A 27 -43.06 -5.16 -18.16
C SER A 27 -44.46 -4.74 -17.75
N PHE A 28 -44.63 -3.52 -17.23
CA PHE A 28 -45.96 -3.01 -16.84
C PHE A 28 -46.89 -2.84 -18.04
N ILE A 29 -46.39 -2.30 -19.16
CA ILE A 29 -47.16 -2.19 -20.41
C ILE A 29 -47.54 -3.59 -20.93
N GLY A 30 -46.61 -4.54 -20.91
CA GLY A 30 -46.87 -5.93 -21.33
C GLY A 30 -47.92 -6.63 -20.47
N VAL A 31 -47.82 -6.49 -19.14
CA VAL A 31 -48.81 -7.05 -18.19
C VAL A 31 -50.18 -6.41 -18.39
N SER A 32 -50.22 -5.09 -18.63
CA SER A 32 -51.48 -4.36 -18.81
C SER A 32 -52.16 -4.69 -20.15
N ALA A 33 -51.38 -4.90 -21.21
CA ALA A 33 -51.87 -5.42 -22.48
C ALA A 33 -52.51 -6.81 -22.30
N LEU A 34 -51.85 -7.70 -21.55
CA LEU A 34 -52.35 -9.04 -21.24
C LEU A 34 -53.60 -9.02 -20.36
N ALA A 35 -53.72 -8.03 -19.48
CA ALA A 35 -54.90 -7.82 -18.63
C ALA A 35 -56.10 -7.21 -19.37
N GLY A 36 -56.00 -6.95 -20.68
CA GLY A 36 -57.07 -6.39 -21.49
C GLY A 36 -57.28 -4.89 -21.31
N ALA A 37 -56.29 -4.17 -20.78
CA ALA A 37 -56.35 -2.71 -20.72
C ALA A 37 -56.33 -2.12 -22.13
N ASP A 38 -57.23 -1.17 -22.41
CA ASP A 38 -57.31 -0.50 -23.69
C ASP A 38 -56.20 0.57 -23.80
N LEU A 39 -54.99 0.11 -24.16
CA LEU A 39 -53.77 0.92 -24.29
C LEU A 39 -53.86 2.00 -25.38
N SER A 40 -54.90 1.98 -26.21
CA SER A 40 -55.12 2.95 -27.30
C SER A 40 -55.65 4.30 -26.82
N LYS A 41 -56.21 4.37 -25.60
CA LYS A 41 -56.71 5.62 -25.02
C LYS A 41 -55.55 6.40 -24.43
N GLY A 42 -55.34 7.62 -24.94
CA GLY A 42 -54.29 8.54 -24.45
C GLY A 42 -54.35 8.82 -22.95
N ASP A 43 -55.50 8.57 -22.31
CA ASP A 43 -55.71 8.68 -20.86
C ASP A 43 -54.84 7.70 -20.07
N TYR A 44 -54.60 6.49 -20.59
CA TYR A 44 -53.79 5.48 -19.90
C TYR A 44 -52.33 5.92 -19.72
N ILE A 45 -51.73 6.47 -20.78
CA ILE A 45 -50.36 7.02 -20.71
C ILE A 45 -50.32 8.21 -19.74
N ARG A 46 -51.37 9.04 -19.72
CA ARG A 46 -51.44 10.22 -18.86
C ARG A 46 -51.53 9.88 -17.37
N ASP A 47 -52.20 8.80 -17.00
CA ASP A 47 -52.35 8.37 -15.61
C ASP A 47 -51.12 7.58 -15.10
N VAL A 48 -50.47 6.84 -16.00
CA VAL A 48 -49.33 5.97 -15.66
C VAL A 48 -48.00 6.73 -15.63
N THR A 49 -47.81 7.71 -16.53
CA THR A 49 -46.56 8.48 -16.64
C THR A 49 -46.13 9.17 -15.34
N PRO A 50 -47.02 9.85 -14.57
CA PRO A 50 -46.66 10.45 -13.28
C PRO A 50 -46.17 9.43 -12.25
N LEU A 51 -46.72 8.21 -12.28
CA LEU A 51 -46.39 7.15 -11.35
C LEU A 51 -44.99 6.58 -11.63
N PHE A 52 -44.62 6.45 -12.92
CA PHE A 52 -43.28 6.09 -13.35
C PHE A 52 -42.25 7.19 -13.09
N LEU A 53 -42.59 8.47 -13.36
CA LEU A 53 -41.74 9.61 -13.02
C LEU A 53 -41.50 9.70 -11.51
N GLY A 54 -42.54 9.48 -10.70
CA GLY A 54 -42.44 9.40 -9.24
C GLY A 54 -41.50 8.28 -8.79
N GLY A 55 -41.72 7.04 -9.29
CA GLY A 55 -40.85 5.91 -9.00
C GLY A 55 -39.40 6.12 -9.43
N PHE A 56 -39.19 6.73 -10.60
CA PHE A 56 -37.86 7.08 -11.11
C PHE A 56 -37.15 8.07 -10.19
N SER A 57 -37.86 9.12 -9.73
CA SER A 57 -37.29 10.10 -8.82
C SER A 57 -36.82 9.47 -7.51
N VAL A 58 -37.58 8.51 -6.98
CA VAL A 58 -37.24 7.76 -5.76
C VAL A 58 -36.02 6.87 -5.99
N ILE A 59 -35.96 6.12 -7.10
CA ILE A 59 -34.82 5.25 -7.43
C ILE A 59 -33.53 6.08 -7.57
N VAL A 60 -33.58 7.19 -8.32
CA VAL A 60 -32.42 8.08 -8.50
C VAL A 60 -31.96 8.65 -7.16
N ALA A 61 -32.89 9.06 -6.29
CA ALA A 61 -32.56 9.54 -4.95
C ALA A 61 -31.86 8.46 -4.10
N PHE A 62 -32.34 7.21 -4.14
CA PHE A 62 -31.69 6.08 -3.45
C PHE A 62 -30.30 5.77 -4.01
N THR A 63 -30.11 5.81 -5.34
CA THR A 63 -28.81 5.58 -5.96
C THR A 63 -27.82 6.67 -5.58
N LEU A 64 -28.22 7.94 -5.63
CA LEU A 64 -27.37 9.06 -5.19
C LEU A 64 -27.01 8.95 -3.72
N LEU A 65 -27.97 8.60 -2.86
CA LEU A 65 -27.73 8.37 -1.44
C LEU A 65 -26.71 7.23 -1.22
N LYS A 66 -26.87 6.11 -1.91
CA LYS A 66 -25.95 4.98 -1.84
C LYS A 66 -24.53 5.38 -2.27
N ILE A 67 -24.40 6.11 -3.37
CA ILE A 67 -23.09 6.59 -3.85
C ILE A 67 -22.45 7.52 -2.81
N ASN A 68 -23.20 8.47 -2.26
CA ASN A 68 -22.70 9.37 -1.23
C ASN A 68 -22.24 8.63 0.03
N ILE A 69 -23.01 7.62 0.49
CA ILE A 69 -22.62 6.79 1.63
C ILE A 69 -21.33 6.03 1.32
N ASP A 70 -21.22 5.41 0.15
CA ASP A 70 -20.01 4.67 -0.25
C ASP A 70 -18.79 5.59 -0.39
N GLU A 71 -18.95 6.80 -0.92
CA GLU A 71 -17.90 7.80 -1.00
C GLU A 71 -17.45 8.28 0.38
N ASN A 72 -18.40 8.62 1.25
CA ASN A 72 -18.10 9.04 2.63
C ASN A 72 -17.42 7.92 3.43
N ARG A 73 -17.85 6.67 3.26
CA ARG A 73 -17.18 5.51 3.88
C ARG A 73 -15.76 5.33 3.37
N LYS A 74 -15.55 5.45 2.06
CA LYS A 74 -14.20 5.36 1.46
C LYS A 74 -13.30 6.50 1.93
N GLN A 75 -13.85 7.71 2.04
CA GLN A 75 -13.10 8.87 2.52
C GLN A 75 -12.77 8.72 4.00
N ALA A 76 -13.75 8.40 4.85
CA ALA A 76 -13.52 8.13 6.27
C ALA A 76 -12.50 7.01 6.50
N LYS A 77 -12.54 5.95 5.68
CA LYS A 77 -11.50 4.90 5.71
C LYS A 77 -10.12 5.47 5.37
N ARG A 78 -9.99 6.24 4.28
CA ARG A 78 -8.71 6.87 3.92
C ARG A 78 -8.20 7.81 4.99
N ASP A 79 -9.05 8.66 5.54
CA ASP A 79 -8.68 9.62 6.57
C ASP A 79 -8.20 8.90 7.84
N ARG A 80 -8.88 7.80 8.20
CA ARG A 80 -8.46 6.92 9.30
C ARG A 80 -7.12 6.22 9.01
N ASP A 81 -6.92 5.70 7.80
CA ASP A 81 -5.70 4.99 7.42
C ASP A 81 -4.50 5.96 7.39
N LEU A 82 -4.71 7.20 6.92
CA LEU A 82 -3.68 8.24 6.94
C LEU A 82 -3.25 8.64 8.37
N GLN A 83 -4.19 8.61 9.33
CA GLN A 83 -3.92 8.96 10.73
C GLN A 83 -3.01 7.99 11.47
N VAL A 84 -2.80 6.78 10.93
CA VAL A 84 -2.02 5.73 11.59
C VAL A 84 -0.86 5.25 10.73
N ARG A 85 -0.54 6.00 9.67
CA ARG A 85 0.46 5.62 8.69
C ARG A 85 1.87 5.71 9.29
N PRO A 86 2.63 4.61 9.35
CA PRO A 86 4.04 4.65 9.71
C PRO A 86 4.87 5.23 8.55
N VAL A 87 5.97 5.89 8.89
CA VAL A 87 6.96 6.38 7.93
C VAL A 87 8.33 6.10 8.52
N VAL A 88 8.95 5.00 8.11
CA VAL A 88 10.29 4.62 8.56
C VAL A 88 11.32 5.32 7.67
N THR A 89 12.27 6.00 8.30
CA THR A 89 13.46 6.57 7.64
C THR A 89 14.70 5.92 8.19
N LEU A 90 15.73 5.81 7.36
CA LEU A 90 17.01 5.22 7.72
C LEU A 90 18.11 6.28 7.69
N ARG A 91 19.10 6.11 8.56
CA ARG A 91 20.33 6.88 8.61
C ARG A 91 21.48 6.00 9.09
N VAL A 92 22.64 6.10 8.44
CA VAL A 92 23.88 5.50 8.98
C VAL A 92 24.45 6.40 10.07
N VAL A 93 24.84 5.79 11.18
CA VAL A 93 25.39 6.47 12.35
C VAL A 93 26.69 5.80 12.80
N ASP A 94 27.60 6.57 13.39
CA ASP A 94 28.80 6.00 13.99
C ASP A 94 28.43 5.22 15.25
N GLY A 95 29.13 4.10 15.50
CA GLY A 95 28.97 3.27 16.70
C GLY A 95 29.05 4.06 18.00
N ASP A 96 29.91 5.08 18.04
CA ASP A 96 30.11 5.98 19.18
C ASP A 96 28.95 6.96 19.41
N GLN A 97 28.17 7.24 18.37
CA GLN A 97 26.99 8.11 18.43
C GLN A 97 25.71 7.37 18.84
N LEU A 98 25.73 6.03 18.89
CA LEU A 98 24.60 5.28 19.42
C LEU A 98 24.40 5.60 20.90
N GLY A 99 23.27 6.23 21.21
CA GLY A 99 22.84 6.40 22.58
C GLY A 99 22.77 5.05 23.30
N LYS A 100 23.14 5.02 24.59
CA LYS A 100 23.19 3.82 25.43
C LYS A 100 21.85 3.04 25.56
N ASN A 101 20.76 3.59 25.04
CA ASN A 101 19.40 3.06 25.16
C ASN A 101 18.83 2.55 23.82
N LEU A 102 19.60 2.52 22.75
CA LEU A 102 19.14 1.98 21.48
C LEU A 102 19.25 0.45 21.52
N GLU A 103 18.13 -0.23 21.22
CA GLU A 103 18.12 -1.67 21.00
C GLU A 103 19.01 -1.97 19.79
N LYS A 104 20.01 -2.83 19.97
CA LYS A 104 20.96 -3.24 18.93
C LYS A 104 20.49 -4.55 18.33
N LEU A 105 20.16 -4.53 17.05
CA LEU A 105 19.83 -5.73 16.29
C LEU A 105 21.01 -6.11 15.41
N GLU A 106 21.49 -7.35 15.52
CA GLU A 106 22.53 -7.89 14.65
C GLU A 106 21.87 -8.54 13.43
N MET A 107 22.23 -8.07 12.23
CA MET A 107 21.75 -8.62 10.97
C MET A 107 22.94 -9.15 10.18
N TYR A 108 22.88 -10.43 9.80
CA TYR A 108 23.89 -11.08 8.98
C TYR A 108 23.33 -11.39 7.59
N CYS A 109 24.05 -10.96 6.55
CA CYS A 109 23.60 -11.03 5.16
C CYS A 109 24.67 -11.76 4.32
N PRO A 110 24.66 -13.10 4.26
CA PRO A 110 25.62 -13.84 3.46
C PRO A 110 25.27 -13.74 1.97
N LEU A 111 26.29 -13.67 1.14
CA LEU A 111 26.13 -13.62 -0.31
C LEU A 111 26.80 -14.85 -0.92
N GLU A 112 26.01 -15.73 -1.54
CA GLU A 112 26.55 -16.84 -2.33
C GLU A 112 27.11 -16.29 -3.65
N SER A 113 28.33 -15.75 -3.62
CA SER A 113 29.07 -15.33 -4.82
C SER A 113 30.39 -16.07 -4.93
N GLU A 114 30.77 -16.37 -6.17
CA GLU A 114 32.09 -16.94 -6.50
C GLU A 114 33.19 -15.87 -6.56
N GLU A 115 32.84 -14.59 -6.49
CA GLU A 115 33.78 -13.45 -6.46
C GLU A 115 34.27 -13.14 -5.03
N GLU A 116 35.43 -12.49 -4.90
CA GLU A 116 35.92 -12.01 -3.60
C GLU A 116 34.94 -10.98 -3.02
N ASN A 117 34.11 -11.42 -2.06
CA ASN A 117 33.20 -10.57 -1.31
C ASN A 117 33.96 -9.76 -0.25
N GLU A 118 33.65 -8.48 -0.13
CA GLU A 118 34.11 -7.67 1.01
C GLU A 118 33.05 -7.67 2.11
N PHE A 119 33.45 -8.01 3.33
CA PHE A 119 32.61 -7.84 4.52
C PHE A 119 32.57 -6.37 4.93
N LYS A 120 31.35 -5.83 5.07
CA LYS A 120 31.11 -4.48 5.60
C LYS A 120 30.26 -4.58 6.86
N SER A 121 30.62 -3.78 7.87
CA SER A 121 29.85 -3.58 9.08
C SER A 121 29.53 -2.10 9.28
N PHE A 122 28.27 -1.78 9.59
CA PHE A 122 27.85 -0.42 9.88
C PHE A 122 26.62 -0.40 10.79
N PHE A 123 26.38 0.74 11.45
CA PHE A 123 25.17 0.92 12.25
C PHE A 123 24.13 1.75 11.50
N LEU A 124 22.91 1.25 11.50
CA LEU A 124 21.77 1.83 10.80
C LEU A 124 20.71 2.23 11.83
N GLU A 125 20.47 3.52 12.00
CA GLU A 125 19.37 4.07 12.78
C GLU A 125 18.09 4.11 11.93
N ALA A 126 17.04 3.43 12.39
CA ALA A 126 15.69 3.50 11.87
C ALA A 126 14.83 4.38 12.79
N GLU A 127 14.15 5.36 12.23
CA GLU A 127 13.25 6.27 12.95
C GLU A 127 11.87 6.29 12.30
N ASN A 128 10.81 6.26 13.12
CA ASN A 128 9.45 6.37 12.62
C ASN A 128 8.91 7.80 12.77
N PHE A 129 8.85 8.53 11.66
CA PHE A 129 8.25 9.87 11.54
C PHE A 129 6.75 9.84 11.18
N GLY A 130 6.15 8.66 11.17
CA GLY A 130 4.74 8.46 10.85
C GLY A 130 3.78 8.93 11.96
N GLN A 131 2.50 8.79 11.70
CA GLN A 131 1.43 9.10 12.68
C GLN A 131 1.02 7.87 13.50
N GLY A 132 1.38 6.66 13.05
CA GLY A 132 1.16 5.42 13.78
C GLY A 132 2.44 4.61 13.95
N PRO A 133 2.42 3.59 14.83
CA PRO A 133 3.57 2.72 15.04
C PRO A 133 3.86 1.90 13.77
N ALA A 134 5.14 1.71 13.49
CA ALA A 134 5.60 0.78 12.46
C ALA A 134 5.74 -0.60 13.12
N LEU A 135 5.03 -1.60 12.63
CA LEU A 135 5.06 -2.97 13.14
C LEU A 135 5.79 -3.86 12.13
N GLU A 136 6.51 -4.88 12.62
CA GLU A 136 7.19 -5.87 11.78
C GLU A 136 8.05 -5.20 10.69
N VAL A 137 8.94 -4.29 11.09
CA VAL A 137 9.78 -3.54 10.16
C VAL A 137 10.87 -4.47 9.63
N ILE A 138 10.82 -4.82 8.36
CA ILE A 138 11.81 -5.65 7.67
C ILE A 138 12.67 -4.75 6.80
N LEU A 139 13.98 -4.90 6.88
CA LEU A 139 14.94 -4.22 6.02
C LEU A 139 15.44 -5.19 4.95
N ILE A 140 15.31 -4.82 3.69
CA ILE A 140 15.68 -5.64 2.53
C ILE A 140 16.81 -4.95 1.77
N PHE A 141 17.92 -5.65 1.58
CA PHE A 141 19.09 -5.18 0.82
C PHE A 141 19.06 -5.73 -0.61
N VAL A 142 19.28 -4.87 -1.61
CA VAL A 142 19.14 -5.21 -3.04
C VAL A 142 20.47 -4.96 -3.78
N SER A 143 21.11 -6.00 -4.32
CA SER A 143 22.43 -5.88 -4.98
C SER A 143 22.41 -5.38 -6.40
N ASP A 144 21.36 -5.65 -7.18
CA ASP A 144 21.27 -5.20 -8.58
C ASP A 144 19.84 -4.70 -8.88
N PRO A 145 19.64 -3.45 -9.35
CA PRO A 145 18.33 -2.96 -9.74
C PRO A 145 17.74 -3.71 -10.95
N LEU A 146 18.59 -4.36 -11.76
CA LEU A 146 18.24 -5.05 -13.00
C LEU A 146 17.97 -6.55 -12.79
N ASP A 147 18.84 -7.24 -12.02
CA ASP A 147 18.75 -8.68 -11.75
C ASP A 147 18.11 -9.08 -10.40
N GLN A 148 17.87 -8.11 -9.51
CA GLN A 148 16.94 -8.25 -8.37
C GLN A 148 17.32 -9.33 -7.34
N ASP A 149 18.61 -9.58 -7.15
CA ASP A 149 19.05 -10.48 -6.09
C ASP A 149 18.86 -9.84 -4.71
N PHE A 150 18.20 -10.60 -3.84
CA PHE A 150 17.89 -10.21 -2.46
C PHE A 150 18.90 -10.84 -1.53
N LEU A 151 19.54 -10.01 -0.71
CA LEU A 151 20.71 -10.45 0.06
C LEU A 151 20.44 -10.69 1.53
N ALA A 152 19.43 -10.03 2.10
CA ALA A 152 19.00 -10.31 3.46
C ALA A 152 17.71 -9.63 3.85
N SER A 153 17.12 -10.17 4.93
CA SER A 153 16.07 -9.55 5.71
C SER A 153 16.40 -9.62 7.20
N GLY A 154 16.37 -8.50 7.90
CA GLY A 154 16.29 -8.47 9.36
C GLY A 154 15.07 -7.69 9.82
N GLY A 155 14.53 -8.06 10.99
CA GLY A 155 13.23 -7.58 11.48
C GLY A 155 13.34 -6.81 12.80
N ILE A 156 12.75 -5.62 12.86
CA ILE A 156 12.47 -4.87 14.09
C ILE A 156 11.00 -5.12 14.44
N GLU A 157 10.71 -5.58 15.67
CA GLU A 157 9.33 -5.93 16.06
C GLU A 157 8.39 -4.73 15.94
N SER A 158 8.80 -3.58 16.49
CA SER A 158 8.05 -2.35 16.33
C SER A 158 8.92 -1.11 16.54
N ILE A 159 8.56 -0.02 15.88
CA ILE A 159 9.12 1.32 16.10
C ILE A 159 7.95 2.26 16.39
N LYS A 160 7.82 2.75 17.61
CA LYS A 160 6.77 3.72 17.97
C LYS A 160 7.02 5.05 17.26
N VAL A 161 5.99 5.89 17.27
CA VAL A 161 6.08 7.24 16.70
C VAL A 161 7.18 8.04 17.40
N ASN A 162 8.09 8.62 16.61
CA ASN A 162 9.29 9.33 17.05
C ASN A 162 10.27 8.50 17.88
N GLU A 163 10.17 7.17 17.82
CA GLU A 163 11.16 6.26 18.39
C GLU A 163 12.26 5.98 17.36
N LYS A 164 13.48 5.80 17.86
CA LYS A 164 14.67 5.43 17.11
C LYS A 164 15.12 4.06 17.58
N VAL A 165 15.46 3.20 16.63
CA VAL A 165 16.05 1.87 16.86
C VAL A 165 17.30 1.78 16.00
N ALA A 166 18.35 1.12 16.46
CA ALA A 166 19.57 1.01 15.68
C ALA A 166 19.97 -0.45 15.45
N ALA A 167 20.20 -0.82 14.21
CA ALA A 167 20.67 -2.15 13.86
C ALA A 167 22.16 -2.10 13.53
N HIS A 168 22.92 -3.05 14.07
CA HIS A 168 24.25 -3.38 13.59
C HIS A 168 24.09 -4.31 12.38
N VAL A 169 24.51 -3.84 11.22
CA VAL A 169 24.38 -4.58 9.97
C VAL A 169 25.75 -5.10 9.58
N GLU A 170 25.86 -6.42 9.46
CA GLU A 170 27.00 -7.11 8.88
C GLU A 170 26.56 -7.76 7.58
N MET A 171 27.22 -7.41 6.48
CA MET A 171 26.89 -7.98 5.18
C MET A 171 28.11 -8.22 4.32
N GLU A 172 28.03 -9.28 3.52
CA GLU A 172 28.89 -9.49 2.38
C GLU A 172 28.34 -8.68 1.21
N MET A 173 29.10 -7.69 0.74
CA MET A 173 28.73 -6.94 -0.45
C MET A 173 29.53 -7.47 -1.65
N PRO A 174 28.88 -7.75 -2.78
CA PRO A 174 29.60 -7.99 -4.02
C PRO A 174 30.23 -6.67 -4.48
N ASN A 175 31.32 -6.74 -5.23
CA ASN A 175 31.89 -5.56 -5.87
C ASN A 175 30.87 -4.96 -6.84
N GLY A 176 30.33 -3.78 -6.52
CA GLY A 176 29.27 -3.13 -7.32
C GLY A 176 27.85 -3.25 -6.76
N PHE A 177 27.68 -3.59 -5.47
CA PHE A 177 26.39 -3.55 -4.76
C PHE A 177 25.58 -2.30 -5.09
N SER A 178 24.33 -2.49 -5.50
CA SER A 178 23.40 -1.40 -5.70
C SER A 178 22.97 -0.81 -4.37
N GLU A 179 23.13 0.49 -4.31
CA GLU A 179 22.84 1.43 -3.24
C GLU A 179 21.40 1.46 -2.71
N GLN A 180 20.63 0.36 -2.63
CA GLN A 180 19.21 0.42 -2.21
C GLN A 180 18.88 -0.52 -1.04
N ILE A 181 18.31 0.08 0.00
CA ILE A 181 17.59 -0.62 1.08
C ILE A 181 16.10 -0.34 0.91
N ILE A 182 15.28 -1.37 1.07
CA ILE A 182 13.83 -1.24 1.16
C ILE A 182 13.39 -1.60 2.57
N SER A 183 12.76 -0.65 3.28
CA SER A 183 12.06 -0.95 4.53
C SER A 183 10.61 -1.35 4.22
N VAL A 184 10.16 -2.45 4.80
CA VAL A 184 8.77 -2.93 4.73
C VAL A 184 8.22 -2.92 6.14
N CYS A 185 7.09 -2.28 6.38
CA CYS A 185 6.46 -2.29 7.71
C CYS A 185 4.94 -2.36 7.59
N SER A 186 4.29 -2.77 8.65
CA SER A 186 2.82 -2.82 8.76
C SER A 186 2.29 -1.76 9.71
N ASP A 187 1.11 -1.23 9.43
CA ASP A 187 0.36 -0.40 10.39
C ASP A 187 -0.51 -1.26 11.33
N ILE A 188 -1.18 -0.61 12.28
CA ILE A 188 -2.11 -1.26 13.23
C ILE A 188 -3.33 -1.93 12.58
N TYR A 189 -3.60 -1.64 11.30
CA TYR A 189 -4.67 -2.26 10.52
C TYR A 189 -4.13 -3.34 9.57
N GLY A 190 -2.84 -3.65 9.63
CA GLY A 190 -2.18 -4.67 8.82
C GLY A 190 -1.94 -4.23 7.37
N HIS A 191 -2.05 -2.94 7.05
CA HIS A 191 -1.62 -2.46 5.73
C HIS A 191 -0.10 -2.36 5.70
N ARG A 192 0.50 -2.85 4.61
CA ARG A 192 1.94 -2.77 4.38
C ARG A 192 2.34 -1.43 3.77
N HIS A 193 3.53 -0.96 4.16
CA HIS A 193 4.11 0.32 3.78
C HIS A 193 5.58 0.11 3.41
N PHE A 194 6.05 0.84 2.41
CA PHE A 194 7.40 0.67 1.84
C PHE A 194 8.17 1.99 1.88
N GLY A 195 9.34 1.97 2.50
CA GLY A 195 10.35 3.02 2.41
C GLY A 195 11.47 2.55 1.49
N PHE A 196 11.91 3.41 0.58
CA PHE A 196 13.05 3.16 -0.30
C PHE A 196 14.17 4.11 0.09
N HIS A 197 15.33 3.55 0.37
CA HIS A 197 16.46 4.26 0.93
C HIS A 197 17.65 4.05 0.02
N THR A 198 18.21 5.14 -0.48
CA THR A 198 19.43 5.08 -1.29
C THR A 198 20.62 5.18 -0.37
N LEU A 199 21.45 4.14 -0.34
CA LEU A 199 22.78 4.17 0.27
C LEU A 199 23.78 4.86 -0.66
N TRP A 200 24.91 5.29 -0.13
CA TRP A 200 26.05 5.72 -0.93
C TRP A 200 27.31 5.38 -0.19
N LEU A 201 28.27 4.82 -0.91
CA LEU A 201 29.58 4.48 -0.40
C LEU A 201 30.56 5.54 -0.88
N ASP A 202 31.24 6.23 0.02
CA ASP A 202 32.32 7.16 -0.36
C ASP A 202 33.64 6.42 -0.65
N ASP A 203 34.62 7.16 -1.17
CA ASP A 203 35.96 6.63 -1.50
C ASP A 203 36.71 6.11 -0.25
N ASP A 204 36.32 6.56 0.95
CA ASP A 204 36.84 6.14 2.24
C ASP A 204 36.02 4.97 2.85
N LEU A 205 35.11 4.38 2.06
CA LEU A 205 34.23 3.25 2.41
C LEU A 205 33.19 3.56 3.50
N ASN A 206 32.90 4.84 3.76
CA ASN A 206 31.80 5.22 4.65
C ASN A 206 30.47 5.12 3.90
N ILE A 207 29.45 4.62 4.61
CA ILE A 207 28.10 4.44 4.06
C ILE A 207 27.22 5.58 4.54
N TYR A 208 26.45 6.18 3.64
CA TYR A 208 25.46 7.22 3.94
C TYR A 208 24.10 6.86 3.37
N VAL A 209 23.03 7.38 3.96
CA VAL A 209 21.70 7.35 3.32
C VAL A 209 21.51 8.68 2.58
N LEU A 210 21.54 8.65 1.25
CA LEU A 210 21.35 9.83 0.40
C LEU A 210 19.91 10.31 0.35
N SER A 211 18.97 9.36 0.30
CA SER A 211 17.57 9.69 0.14
C SER A 211 16.68 8.70 0.87
N ASN A 212 15.58 9.23 1.41
CA ASN A 212 14.48 8.46 1.96
C ASN A 212 13.26 8.81 1.11
N SER A 213 12.71 7.85 0.39
CA SER A 213 11.48 8.05 -0.37
C SER A 213 10.42 7.08 0.11
N TYR A 214 9.24 7.63 0.39
CA TYR A 214 8.09 6.85 0.81
C TYR A 214 7.14 6.73 -0.38
N GLN A 215 6.73 5.50 -0.71
CA GLN A 215 5.74 5.30 -1.76
C GLN A 215 4.52 4.54 -1.24
N GLU A 216 3.35 5.11 -1.51
CA GLU A 216 2.06 4.47 -1.27
C GLU A 216 1.78 3.49 -2.41
N TYR A 217 1.20 2.33 -2.10
CA TYR A 217 0.82 1.30 -3.07
C TYR A 217 0.26 1.89 -4.38
N GLY A 218 0.99 1.70 -5.49
CA GLY A 218 0.41 1.80 -6.83
C GLY A 218 1.03 2.79 -7.82
N GLU A 219 2.14 3.46 -7.53
CA GLU A 219 2.79 4.35 -8.51
C GLU A 219 4.07 3.82 -9.16
N TRP A 220 4.67 2.73 -8.66
CA TRP A 220 5.78 2.06 -9.34
C TRP A 220 5.51 0.60 -9.68
N PHE A 221 5.65 0.30 -10.98
CA PHE A 221 5.77 -1.03 -11.54
C PHE A 221 7.14 -1.61 -11.16
N PHE A 222 7.30 -2.11 -9.94
CA PHE A 222 8.25 -3.19 -9.79
C PHE A 222 7.72 -4.38 -10.58
N LYS A 223 8.60 -5.06 -11.34
CA LYS A 223 8.26 -6.32 -12.03
C LYS A 223 7.46 -7.16 -11.03
N ARG A 224 6.28 -7.60 -11.45
CA ARG A 224 5.26 -8.26 -10.60
C ARG A 224 5.84 -9.39 -9.74
N ASP A 225 6.95 -9.96 -10.17
CA ASP A 225 7.68 -11.04 -9.51
C ASP A 225 8.51 -10.54 -8.33
N MET A 226 9.18 -9.38 -8.40
CA MET A 226 9.87 -8.77 -7.25
C MET A 226 8.91 -8.51 -6.09
N PHE A 227 7.74 -7.96 -6.38
CA PHE A 227 6.71 -7.71 -5.39
C PHE A 227 6.16 -9.02 -4.80
N LYS A 228 6.00 -10.08 -5.61
CA LYS A 228 5.62 -11.40 -5.08
C LYS A 228 6.71 -11.96 -4.16
N THR A 229 7.98 -11.85 -4.54
CA THR A 229 9.12 -12.32 -3.75
C THR A 229 9.15 -11.58 -2.42
N MET A 230 9.12 -10.25 -2.42
CA MET A 230 9.06 -9.44 -1.19
C MET A 230 7.84 -9.75 -0.32
N MET A 231 6.68 -10.03 -0.93
CA MET A 231 5.49 -10.42 -0.19
C MET A 231 5.55 -11.85 0.35
N SER A 232 6.41 -12.71 -0.24
CA SER A 232 6.63 -14.10 0.15
C SER A 232 7.75 -14.30 1.14
N ILE A 233 8.63 -13.31 1.35
CA ILE A 233 9.62 -13.32 2.44
C ILE A 233 8.81 -13.43 3.74
N PRO A 234 8.90 -14.58 4.45
CA PRO A 234 8.21 -14.71 5.71
C PRO A 234 8.81 -13.69 6.68
N CYS A 235 7.97 -12.98 7.42
CA CYS A 235 8.38 -12.29 8.64
C CYS A 235 8.79 -13.38 9.66
N SER A 236 9.90 -14.09 9.45
CA SER A 236 10.31 -15.14 10.37
C SER A 236 10.89 -14.47 11.62
N LYS A 237 10.42 -14.93 12.78
CA LYS A 237 10.87 -14.53 14.11
C LYS A 237 12.21 -15.16 14.49
N GLU A 238 13.06 -15.49 13.52
CA GLU A 238 14.37 -16.04 13.85
C GLU A 238 15.28 -14.88 14.24
N ASN A 239 15.14 -14.49 15.52
CA ASN A 239 16.25 -13.92 16.26
C ASN A 239 17.45 -14.81 15.98
N VAL A 240 18.46 -14.25 15.29
CA VAL A 240 19.79 -14.85 15.26
C VAL A 240 20.36 -14.68 16.68
N SER A 241 19.88 -15.51 17.61
CA SER A 241 20.57 -15.80 18.85
C SER A 241 21.71 -16.75 18.50
N GLY A 242 22.68 -16.26 17.74
CA GLY A 242 23.98 -16.89 17.58
C GLY A 242 24.88 -16.36 18.68
N SER A 243 24.82 -16.94 19.87
CA SER A 243 25.86 -16.71 20.88
C SER A 243 27.20 -17.14 20.28
N LEU A 244 28.11 -16.19 20.07
CA LEU A 244 29.52 -16.51 19.92
C LEU A 244 30.20 -16.19 21.25
N ALA A 245 30.48 -17.28 21.96
CA ALA A 245 31.56 -17.38 22.95
C ALA A 245 32.91 -17.36 22.24
#